data_AF-A0A379X3F6-F1
#
_entry.id   AF-A0A379X3F6-F1
#
_cell.length_a   1.000
_cell.length_b   1.000
_cell.length_c   1.000
_cell.angle_alpha   90.00
_cell.angle_beta   90.00
_cell.angle_gamma   90.00
#
_symmetry.space_group_name_H-M   'P 1'
#
loop_
_entity.id
_entity.type
_entity.pdbx_description
1 polymer ?
#
loop_
_entity_poly.entity_id
_entity_poly.type
_entity_poly.pdbx_seq_one_letter_code
_entity_poly.pdbx_strand_id
1 'polypeptide(L)' 'MLHIHAALEARCEQPPAWLLEDAKGLFHATVRDAWAPDGADGIVYTLIGKGNPLYVNVYAGQL' A
#
# COMPACT_ATOMS: atom_id res chain seq x y z
N MET A 1 8.45 3.94 3.73
CA MET A 1 8.54 4.82 4.91
C MET A 1 9.37 4.22 6.04
N LEU A 2 9.24 2.91 6.34
CA LEU A 2 10.04 2.23 7.38
C LEU A 2 11.57 2.35 7.19
N HIS A 3 12.09 2.26 5.95
CA HIS A 3 13.53 2.42 5.72
C HIS A 3 14.06 3.80 6.12
N ILE A 4 13.25 4.86 5.96
CA ILE A 4 13.62 6.23 6.33
C ILE A 4 13.58 6.37 7.85
N HIS A 5 12.54 5.81 8.50
CA HIS A 5 12.42 5.78 9.95
C HIS A 5 13.66 5.12 10.59
N ALA A 6 14.02 3.92 10.14
CA ALA A 6 15.18 3.19 10.66
C ALA A 6 16.51 3.92 10.40
N ALA A 7 16.65 4.59 9.24
CA ALA A 7 17.85 5.36 8.92
C ALA A 7 18.04 6.58 9.84
N LEU A 8 16.95 7.23 10.26
CA LEU A 8 16.99 8.33 11.22
C LEU A 8 17.36 7.83 12.62
N GLU A 9 16.74 6.74 13.07
CA GLU A 9 17.09 6.11 14.36
C GLU A 9 18.56 5.69 14.41
N ALA A 10 19.08 5.10 13.33
CA ALA A 10 20.49 4.69 13.22
C ALA A 10 21.48 5.86 13.31
N ARG A 11 21.02 7.09 13.03
CA ARG A 11 21.80 8.33 13.16
C ARG A 11 21.58 9.03 14.51
N CYS A 12 20.89 8.38 15.46
CA CYS A 12 20.45 8.96 16.74
C CYS A 12 19.57 10.21 16.57
N GLU A 13 18.88 10.33 15.42
CA GLU A 13 17.87 11.36 15.18
C GLU A 13 16.49 10.82 15.54
N GLN A 14 15.59 11.69 16.03
CA GLN A 14 14.22 11.30 16.32
C GLN A 14 13.38 11.34 15.04
N PRO A 15 12.88 10.20 14.53
CA PRO A 15 12.00 10.21 13.38
C PRO A 15 10.68 10.89 13.75
N PRO A 16 10.12 11.74 12.89
CA PRO A 16 8.81 12.31 13.15
C PRO A 16 7.74 11.21 13.19
N ALA A 17 6.79 11.33 14.11
CA ALA A 17 5.78 10.31 14.38
C ALA A 17 4.94 9.93 13.14
N TRP A 18 4.69 10.88 12.24
CA TRP A 18 3.92 10.65 11.01
C TRP A 18 4.56 9.59 10.10
N LEU A 19 5.88 9.37 10.13
CA LEU A 19 6.51 8.36 9.28
C LEU A 19 6.03 6.95 9.57
N LEU A 20 5.85 6.62 10.85
CA LEU A 20 5.37 5.32 11.27
C LEU A 20 3.86 5.21 11.08
N GLU A 21 3.13 6.25 11.44
CA GLU A 21 1.66 6.27 11.30
C GLU A 21 1.23 6.20 9.84
N ASP A 22 1.89 6.94 8.95
CA ASP A 22 1.61 6.88 7.51
C ASP A 22 2.04 5.55 6.90
N ALA A 23 3.14 4.92 7.38
CA ALA A 23 3.53 3.58 6.94
C ALA A 23 2.44 2.55 7.25
N LYS A 24 1.88 2.57 8.46
CA LYS A 24 0.75 1.73 8.86
C LYS A 24 -0.49 2.06 8.03
N GLY A 25 -0.79 3.35 7.86
CA GLY A 25 -1.94 3.83 7.10
C GLY A 25 -1.91 3.35 5.65
N LEU A 26 -0.76 3.45 4.98
CA LEU A 26 -0.57 2.95 3.61
C LEU A 26 -0.77 1.44 3.54
N PHE A 27 -0.18 0.67 4.46
CA PHE A 27 -0.36 -0.78 4.50
C PHE A 27 -1.83 -1.17 4.67
N HIS A 28 -2.52 -0.56 5.64
CA HIS A 28 -3.95 -0.82 5.87
C HIS A 28 -4.82 -0.43 4.68
N ALA A 29 -4.53 0.69 4.02
CA ALA A 29 -5.25 1.10 2.82
C ALA A 29 -5.04 0.12 1.66
N THR A 30 -3.80 -0.34 1.43
CA THR A 30 -3.51 -1.36 0.40
C THR A 30 -4.25 -2.67 0.66
N VAL A 31 -4.22 -3.17 1.90
CA VAL A 31 -4.96 -4.41 2.24
C VAL A 31 -6.46 -4.20 2.08
N ARG A 32 -7.00 -3.07 2.52
CA ARG A 32 -8.44 -2.78 2.42
C ARG A 32 -8.92 -2.71 0.97
N ASP A 33 -8.17 -2.01 0.12
CA ASP A 33 -8.67 -1.61 -1.21
C ASP A 33 -8.17 -2.52 -2.33
N ALA A 34 -7.01 -3.17 -2.17
CA ALA A 34 -6.34 -3.89 -3.24
C ALA A 34 -6.17 -5.40 -3.01
N TRP A 35 -6.41 -5.92 -1.80
CA TRP A 35 -6.35 -7.36 -1.52
C TRP A 35 -7.66 -8.06 -1.88
N ALA A 36 -7.57 -9.09 -2.72
CA ALA A 36 -8.67 -9.94 -3.16
C ALA A 36 -9.97 -9.21 -3.55
N PRO A 37 -9.93 -8.10 -4.32
CA PRO A 37 -11.13 -7.33 -4.62
C PRO A 37 -12.11 -8.07 -5.56
N ASP A 38 -11.63 -9.08 -6.28
CA ASP A 38 -12.41 -9.98 -7.16
C ASP A 38 -12.75 -11.32 -6.48
N GLY A 39 -12.39 -11.48 -5.20
CA GLY A 39 -12.61 -12.71 -4.44
C GLY A 39 -11.53 -13.78 -4.62
N ALA A 40 -10.50 -13.55 -5.44
CA ALA A 40 -9.32 -14.41 -5.53
C ALA A 40 -8.15 -13.81 -4.74
N ASP A 41 -7.34 -14.65 -4.10
CA ASP A 41 -6.19 -14.17 -3.34
C ASP A 41 -5.18 -13.43 -4.23
N GLY A 42 -4.77 -12.23 -3.80
CA GLY A 42 -3.79 -11.42 -4.52
C GLY A 42 -3.95 -9.92 -4.28
N ILE A 43 -2.93 -9.14 -4.66
CA ILE A 43 -2.98 -7.68 -4.69
C ILE A 43 -3.09 -7.22 -6.14
N VAL A 44 -4.07 -6.39 -6.46
CA VAL A 44 -4.22 -5.84 -7.81
C VAL A 44 -3.06 -4.91 -8.16
N TYR A 45 -2.62 -4.96 -9.41
CA TYR A 45 -1.45 -4.19 -9.87
C TYR A 45 -1.66 -2.67 -9.82
N THR A 46 -2.88 -2.21 -10.14
CA THR A 46 -3.23 -0.79 -10.12
C THR A 46 -4.62 -0.59 -9.55
N LEU A 47 -4.74 0.36 -8.61
CA LEU A 47 -6.01 0.85 -8.08
C LEU A 47 -6.19 2.32 -8.49
N ILE A 48 -7.32 2.65 -9.09
CA ILE A 48 -7.64 4.03 -9.48
C ILE A 48 -8.51 4.65 -8.37
N GLY A 49 -8.15 5.81 -7.84
CA GLY A 49 -8.93 6.46 -6.77
C GLY A 49 -10.39 6.75 -7.18
N LYS A 50 -11.30 6.70 -6.20
CA LYS A 50 -12.77 6.89 -6.39
C LYS A 50 -13.08 8.14 -7.23
N GLY A 51 -13.58 7.92 -8.44
CA GLY A 51 -14.12 8.97 -9.32
C GLY A 51 -15.04 8.44 -10.43
N ASN A 52 -14.89 7.20 -10.86
CA ASN A 52 -15.80 6.44 -11.74
C ASN A 52 -15.25 4.99 -11.83
N PRO A 53 -15.95 3.99 -12.42
CA PRO A 53 -15.80 2.59 -12.04
C PRO A 53 -14.34 2.11 -12.04
N LEU A 54 -13.96 1.41 -10.97
CA LEU A 54 -12.66 0.77 -10.80
C LEU A 54 -12.48 -0.27 -11.91
N TYR A 55 -11.84 0.11 -13.01
CA TYR A 55 -11.33 -0.85 -13.97
C TYR A 55 -10.09 -1.48 -13.36
N VAL A 56 -10.28 -2.58 -12.66
CA VAL A 56 -9.17 -3.45 -12.28
C VAL A 56 -8.69 -4.13 -13.57
N ASN A 57 -7.49 -3.80 -14.02
CA ASN A 57 -6.86 -4.52 -15.11
C ASN A 57 -6.22 -5.78 -14.50
N VAL A 58 -7.03 -6.84 -14.38
CA VAL A 58 -6.57 -8.16 -13.93
C VAL A 58 -5.88 -8.83 -15.11
N TYR A 59 -4.56 -8.65 -15.25
CA TYR A 59 -3.74 -9.54 -16.08
C TYR A 59 -3.44 -10.83 -15.31
N ALA A 60 -4.48 -11.56 -14.87
CA ALA A 60 -4.32 -12.90 -14.35
C ALA A 60 -4.73 -13.89 -15.46
N GLY A 61 -3.75 -14.51 -16.12
CA GLY A 61 -3.94 -15.80 -16.77
C GLY A 61 -4.28 -15.85 -18.27
N GLN A 62 -3.67 -15.02 -19.12
CA GLN A 62 -3.51 -15.35 -20.55
C GLN A 62 -2.03 -15.58 -20.89
N LEU A 63 -1.53 -16.75 -20.49
CA LEU A 63 -0.53 -17.56 -21.19
C LEU A 63 -0.85 -19.04 -20.92
#